data_AF-A0A7C4APP4-F1
#
_entry.id   AF-A0A7C4APP4-F1
#
_cell.length_a   1.000
_cell.length_b   1.000
_cell.length_c   1.000
_cell.angle_alpha   90.00
_cell.angle_beta   90.00
_cell.angle_gamma   90.00
#
_symmetry.space_group_name_H-M   'P 1'
#
loop_
_entity.id
_entity.type
_entity.pdbx_description
1 polymer ?
#
loop_
_entity_poly.entity_id
_entity_poly.type
_entity_poly.pdbx_seq_one_letter_code
_entity_poly.pdbx_strand_id
1 'polypeptide(L)'
;MMNYKNRIVESLIQDIFKVFKICCITGPRQSGKSTLINHLFKSNWKYYSFDDRELLLRAKDDPALFIKAFHSNIAIDEAQKAPDLFDEIKKLVDEGFPHKIILSGSANFLLMKAITESLAGRTGILHVLPFSAAEAYERHSNNLIEKMITTATPENLFSVLCNAQKNSMDDEQLLNFILFGAFPKVHELTEPAHKW
;
A
#
# COMPACT_ATOMS: atom_id res chain seq x y z
N MET A 1 -16.39 -8.26 12.37
CA MET A 1 -15.76 -8.06 11.05
C MET A 1 -15.04 -6.71 11.11
N MET A 2 -13.71 -6.66 10.96
CA MET A 2 -12.98 -5.38 11.05
C MET A 2 -13.45 -4.44 9.94
N ASN A 3 -13.86 -3.23 10.30
CA ASN A 3 -14.23 -2.20 9.35
C ASN A 3 -12.95 -1.68 8.68
N TYR A 4 -12.92 -1.67 7.35
CA TYR A 4 -11.77 -1.13 6.61
C TYR A 4 -11.69 0.39 6.81
N LYS A 5 -10.50 0.91 7.15
CA LYS A 5 -10.25 2.35 7.24
C LYS A 5 -9.69 2.84 5.91
N ASN A 6 -10.40 3.79 5.29
CA ASN A 6 -9.99 4.40 4.02
C ASN A 6 -8.58 5.01 4.17
N ARG A 7 -7.73 4.71 3.19
CA ARG A 7 -6.34 5.14 3.20
C ARG A 7 -6.11 6.25 2.18
N ILE A 8 -5.31 7.24 2.56
CA ILE A 8 -4.92 8.35 1.69
C ILE A 8 -4.14 7.83 0.47
N VAL A 9 -3.37 6.76 0.66
CA VAL A 9 -2.55 6.15 -0.40
C VAL A 9 -3.37 5.50 -1.53
N GLU A 10 -4.68 5.32 -1.37
CA GLU A 10 -5.54 4.72 -2.40
C GLU A 10 -5.58 5.54 -3.69
N SER A 11 -5.70 6.87 -3.58
CA SER A 11 -5.69 7.77 -4.73
C SER A 11 -4.34 7.75 -5.46
N LEU A 12 -3.25 7.68 -4.70
CA LEU A 12 -1.89 7.61 -5.26
C LEU A 12 -1.67 6.35 -6.10
N ILE A 13 -2.27 5.21 -5.71
CA ILE A 13 -2.21 4.00 -6.52
C ILE A 13 -2.90 4.22 -7.88
N GLN A 14 -4.04 4.90 -7.89
CA GLN A 14 -4.74 5.22 -9.14
C GLN A 14 -3.92 6.16 -10.02
N ASP A 15 -3.26 7.15 -9.42
CA ASP A 15 -2.40 8.09 -10.13
C ASP A 15 -1.16 7.40 -10.73
N ILE A 16 -0.53 6.47 -10.00
CA ILE A 16 0.54 5.63 -10.53
C ILE A 16 0.06 4.87 -11.77
N PHE A 17 -1.15 4.29 -11.72
CA PHE A 17 -1.69 3.54 -12.84
C PHE A 17 -2.12 4.37 -14.06
N LYS A 18 -2.13 5.70 -13.96
CA LYS A 18 -2.30 6.58 -15.13
C LYS A 18 -1.01 6.64 -15.96
N VAL A 19 0.14 6.38 -15.34
CA VAL A 19 1.47 6.51 -15.96
C VAL A 19 2.14 5.15 -16.19
N PHE A 20 2.03 4.25 -15.22
CA PHE A 20 2.74 2.97 -15.21
C PHE A 20 1.76 1.79 -15.21
N LYS A 21 2.16 0.67 -15.82
CA LYS A 21 1.41 -0.60 -15.72
C LYS A 21 1.70 -1.34 -14.42
N ILE A 22 2.85 -1.10 -13.81
CA ILE A 22 3.33 -1.78 -12.61
C ILE A 22 3.33 -0.79 -11.44
N CYS A 23 2.70 -1.14 -10.33
CA CYS A 23 2.78 -0.43 -9.06
C CYS A 23 3.46 -1.31 -8.01
N CYS A 24 4.63 -0.89 -7.53
CA CYS A 24 5.35 -1.58 -6.47
C CYS A 24 4.96 -0.98 -5.11
N ILE A 25 4.39 -1.78 -4.22
CA ILE A 25 3.95 -1.37 -2.89
C ILE A 25 4.91 -1.90 -1.83
N THR A 26 5.73 -1.01 -1.27
CA THR A 26 6.70 -1.32 -0.21
C THR A 26 6.21 -0.83 1.14
N GLY A 27 6.86 -1.24 2.23
CA GLY A 27 6.60 -0.71 3.57
C GLY A 27 6.76 -1.76 4.68
N PRO A 28 6.79 -1.35 5.95
CA PRO A 28 7.07 -2.24 7.06
C PRO A 28 6.02 -3.36 7.19
N ARG A 29 6.39 -4.49 7.80
CA ARG A 29 5.41 -5.55 8.14
C ARG A 29 4.29 -4.96 8.99
N GLN A 30 3.09 -5.53 8.86
CA GLN A 30 1.88 -5.08 9.57
C GLN A 30 1.39 -3.66 9.23
N SER A 31 1.96 -2.93 8.26
CA SER A 31 1.43 -1.61 7.85
C SER A 31 0.09 -1.63 7.10
N GLY A 32 -0.55 -2.79 6.95
CA GLY A 32 -1.85 -2.93 6.28
C GLY A 32 -1.79 -3.04 4.75
N LYS A 33 -0.63 -3.33 4.15
CA LYS A 33 -0.45 -3.49 2.68
C LYS A 33 -1.38 -4.53 2.07
N SER A 34 -1.36 -5.76 2.57
CA SER A 34 -2.19 -6.85 2.04
C SER A 34 -3.69 -6.54 2.21
N THR A 35 -4.06 -5.89 3.33
CA THR A 35 -5.43 -5.42 3.56
C THR A 35 -5.85 -4.36 2.54
N LEU A 36 -4.98 -3.37 2.26
CA LEU A 36 -5.19 -2.33 1.25
C LEU A 36 -5.37 -2.94 -0.15
N ILE A 37 -4.48 -3.86 -0.54
CA ILE A 37 -4.54 -4.53 -1.85
C ILE A 37 -5.83 -5.34 -1.97
N ASN A 38 -6.13 -6.18 -0.97
CA ASN A 38 -7.34 -6.99 -0.96
C ASN A 38 -8.62 -6.14 -0.95
N HIS A 39 -8.60 -4.97 -0.30
CA HIS A 39 -9.74 -4.06 -0.29
C HIS A 39 -9.99 -3.46 -1.67
N LEU A 40 -8.95 -2.86 -2.27
CA LEU A 40 -9.07 -2.11 -3.53
C LEU A 40 -9.39 -3.00 -4.74
N PHE A 41 -8.99 -4.27 -4.70
CA PHE A 41 -8.86 -5.07 -5.93
C PHE A 41 -9.65 -6.39 -5.92
N LYS A 42 -10.51 -6.58 -4.91
CA LYS A 42 -11.22 -7.84 -4.61
C LYS A 42 -12.02 -8.48 -5.74
N SER A 43 -12.55 -7.72 -6.69
CA SER A 43 -13.48 -8.23 -7.72
C SER A 43 -12.85 -8.42 -9.11
N ASN A 44 -11.76 -7.69 -9.43
CA ASN A 44 -11.24 -7.58 -10.80
C ASN A 44 -9.77 -7.96 -10.93
N TRP A 45 -9.17 -8.49 -9.86
CA TRP A 45 -7.76 -8.84 -9.82
C TRP A 45 -7.57 -10.27 -9.34
N LYS A 46 -6.59 -10.96 -9.91
CA LYS A 46 -6.06 -12.18 -9.31
C LYS A 46 -4.98 -11.84 -8.30
N TYR A 47 -5.15 -12.34 -7.09
CA TYR A 47 -4.21 -12.15 -5.99
C TYR A 47 -3.39 -13.43 -5.78
N TYR A 48 -2.08 -13.28 -5.79
CA TYR A 48 -1.08 -14.32 -5.55
C TYR A 48 -0.27 -13.93 -4.33
N SER A 49 -0.22 -14.77 -3.30
CA SER A 49 0.65 -14.53 -2.15
C SER A 49 1.77 -15.54 -2.12
N PHE A 50 3.02 -15.08 -2.09
CA PHE A 50 4.19 -15.93 -1.90
C PHE A 50 4.46 -16.30 -0.43
N ASP A 51 3.49 -16.08 0.46
CA ASP A 51 3.38 -16.86 1.69
C ASP A 51 2.86 -18.29 1.42
N ASP A 52 2.13 -18.50 0.32
CA ASP A 52 1.82 -19.84 -0.18
C ASP A 52 3.09 -20.47 -0.79
N ARG A 53 3.57 -21.54 -0.14
CA ARG A 53 4.80 -22.23 -0.52
C ARG A 53 4.69 -22.91 -1.89
N GLU A 54 3.54 -23.48 -2.24
CA GLU A 54 3.34 -24.17 -3.51
C GLU A 54 3.38 -23.15 -4.67
N LEU A 55 2.70 -22.01 -4.48
CA LEU A 55 2.70 -20.92 -5.43
C LEU A 55 4.10 -20.31 -5.62
N LEU A 56 4.82 -20.08 -4.51
CA LEU A 56 6.19 -19.57 -4.56
C LEU A 56 7.13 -20.54 -5.29
N LEU A 57 7.00 -21.84 -5.05
CA LEU A 57 7.83 -22.85 -5.73
C LEU A 57 7.57 -22.82 -7.23
N ARG A 58 6.31 -22.76 -7.68
CA ARG A 58 5.97 -22.63 -9.11
C ARG A 58 6.57 -21.38 -9.74
N ALA A 59 6.48 -20.24 -9.05
CA ALA A 59 7.02 -18.98 -9.54
C ALA A 59 8.55 -18.98 -9.62
N LYS A 60 9.24 -19.78 -8.80
CA LYS A 60 10.70 -19.94 -8.83
C LYS A 60 11.20 -20.98 -9.84
N ASP A 61 10.46 -22.07 -9.98
CA ASP A 61 10.86 -23.20 -10.83
C ASP A 61 10.79 -22.83 -12.32
N ASP A 62 9.70 -22.20 -12.74
CA ASP A 62 9.55 -21.67 -14.10
C ASP A 62 8.79 -20.32 -14.07
N PRO A 63 9.50 -19.20 -13.87
CA PRO A 63 8.90 -17.87 -13.83
C PRO A 63 8.17 -17.51 -15.14
N ALA A 64 8.69 -17.96 -16.28
CA ALA A 64 8.10 -17.69 -17.60
C ALA A 64 6.76 -18.42 -17.77
N LEU A 65 6.67 -19.68 -17.34
CA LEU A 65 5.40 -20.41 -17.32
C LEU A 65 4.41 -19.80 -16.31
N PHE A 66 4.90 -19.34 -15.16
CA PHE A 66 4.06 -18.71 -14.15
C PHE A 66 3.36 -17.45 -14.69
N ILE A 67 4.09 -16.56 -15.37
CA ILE A 67 3.50 -15.33 -15.93
C ILE A 67 2.56 -15.59 -17.12
N LYS A 68 2.73 -16.71 -17.86
CA LYS A 68 1.80 -17.08 -18.95
C LYS A 68 0.38 -17.32 -18.45
N ALA A 69 0.22 -17.63 -17.16
CA ALA A 69 -1.09 -17.75 -16.54
C ALA A 69 -1.75 -16.37 -16.27
N PHE A 70 -1.15 -15.24 -16.65
CA PHE A 70 -1.71 -13.91 -16.41
C PHE A 70 -2.59 -13.46 -17.58
N HIS A 71 -3.88 -13.24 -17.29
CA HIS A 71 -4.94 -12.88 -18.25
C HIS A 71 -5.91 -11.84 -17.66
N SER A 72 -5.49 -11.16 -16.59
CA SER A 72 -6.26 -10.15 -15.88
C SER A 72 -5.31 -9.26 -15.08
N ASN A 73 -5.82 -8.28 -14.33
CA ASN A 73 -4.97 -7.52 -13.42
C ASN A 73 -4.45 -8.44 -12.31
N ILE A 74 -3.18 -8.32 -11.96
CA ILE A 74 -2.50 -9.23 -11.03
C ILE A 74 -1.93 -8.47 -9.85
N ALA A 75 -2.14 -8.98 -8.64
CA ALA A 75 -1.42 -8.53 -7.45
C ALA A 75 -0.59 -9.70 -6.89
N ILE A 76 0.71 -9.48 -6.72
CA ILE A 76 1.65 -10.46 -6.17
C ILE A 76 2.17 -9.92 -4.84
N ASP A 77 1.82 -10.59 -3.75
CA ASP A 77 2.29 -10.26 -2.41
C ASP A 77 3.55 -11.03 -2.04
N GLU A 78 4.42 -10.37 -1.29
CA GLU A 78 5.77 -10.82 -0.94
C GLU A 78 6.61 -11.18 -2.19
N ALA A 79 6.46 -10.40 -3.26
CA ALA A 79 7.08 -10.61 -4.58
C ALA A 79 8.61 -10.73 -4.52
N GLN A 80 9.27 -10.08 -3.55
CA GLN A 80 10.71 -10.17 -3.35
C GLN A 80 11.21 -11.59 -3.03
N LYS A 81 10.31 -12.52 -2.69
CA LYS A 81 10.66 -13.93 -2.49
C LYS A 81 11.00 -14.64 -3.80
N ALA A 82 10.57 -14.13 -4.96
CA ALA A 82 10.85 -14.67 -6.30
C ALA A 82 11.40 -13.55 -7.22
N PRO A 83 12.65 -13.11 -7.02
CA PRO A 83 13.24 -11.99 -7.77
C PRO A 83 13.37 -12.25 -9.28
N ASP A 84 13.55 -13.50 -9.70
CA ASP A 84 13.67 -13.86 -11.13
C ASP A 84 12.38 -13.58 -11.92
N LEU A 85 11.24 -13.47 -11.22
CA LEU A 85 9.96 -13.12 -11.83
C LEU A 85 9.94 -11.68 -12.40
N PHE A 86 10.81 -10.80 -11.92
CA PHE A 86 10.81 -9.39 -12.29
C PHE A 86 11.28 -9.19 -13.75
N ASP A 87 12.21 -10.00 -14.21
CA ASP A 87 12.66 -10.00 -15.60
C ASP A 87 11.57 -10.51 -16.55
N GLU A 88 10.81 -11.52 -16.14
CA GLU A 88 9.68 -12.01 -16.93
C GLU A 88 8.52 -11.00 -16.96
N ILE A 89 8.23 -10.34 -15.84
CA ILE A 89 7.25 -9.24 -15.79
C ILE A 89 7.66 -8.07 -16.69
N LYS A 90 8.96 -7.73 -16.70
CA LYS A 90 9.51 -6.71 -17.60
C LYS A 90 9.21 -7.05 -19.06
N LYS A 91 9.58 -8.27 -19.49
CA LYS A 91 9.31 -8.74 -20.87
C LYS A 91 7.82 -8.68 -21.19
N LEU A 92 6.98 -9.20 -20.30
CA LEU A 92 5.53 -9.22 -20.45
C LEU A 92 4.95 -7.81 -20.69
N VAL A 93 5.39 -6.82 -19.91
CA VAL A 93 4.92 -5.43 -20.06
C VAL A 93 5.48 -4.76 -21.31
N ASP A 94 6.77 -4.98 -21.64
CA ASP A 94 7.41 -4.46 -22.85
C ASP A 94 6.76 -5.05 -24.13
N GLU A 95 6.21 -6.27 -24.06
CA GLU A 95 5.44 -6.93 -25.13
C GLU A 95 3.98 -6.43 -25.26
N GLY A 96 3.56 -5.47 -24.42
CA GLY A 96 2.26 -4.82 -24.55
C GLY A 96 1.14 -5.46 -23.73
N PHE A 97 1.46 -6.16 -22.64
CA PHE A 97 0.46 -6.72 -21.73
C PHE A 97 -0.57 -5.65 -21.27
N PRO A 98 -1.88 -5.85 -21.51
CA PRO A 98 -2.86 -4.78 -21.37
C PRO A 98 -3.23 -4.52 -19.90
N HIS A 99 -2.99 -5.47 -19.01
CA HIS A 99 -3.44 -5.43 -17.62
C HIS A 99 -2.44 -4.77 -16.66
N LYS A 100 -2.93 -4.40 -15.47
CA LYS A 100 -2.14 -3.78 -14.40
C LYS A 100 -1.54 -4.83 -13.48
N ILE A 101 -0.37 -4.53 -12.94
CA ILE A 101 0.37 -5.41 -12.02
C ILE A 101 0.69 -4.66 -10.73
N ILE A 102 0.43 -5.29 -9.59
CA ILE A 102 0.90 -4.84 -8.27
C ILE A 102 1.93 -5.85 -7.77
N LEU A 103 3.06 -5.34 -7.30
CA LEU A 103 4.08 -6.12 -6.62
C LEU A 103 4.22 -5.56 -5.20
N SER A 104 3.90 -6.33 -4.17
CA SER A 104 4.11 -5.90 -2.79
C SER A 104 5.20 -6.68 -2.07
N GLY A 105 5.81 -6.04 -1.08
CA GLY A 105 6.85 -6.65 -0.28
C GLY A 105 7.18 -5.87 0.98
N SER A 106 7.44 -6.60 2.07
CA SER A 106 7.81 -6.02 3.35
C SER A 106 9.31 -5.68 3.49
N ALA A 107 10.18 -6.32 2.70
CA ALA A 107 11.61 -6.08 2.71
C ALA A 107 12.01 -5.05 1.64
N ASN A 108 12.12 -3.79 2.07
CA ASN A 108 12.43 -2.66 1.18
C ASN A 108 13.70 -2.92 0.35
N PHE A 109 14.78 -3.43 0.94
CA PHE A 109 16.05 -3.57 0.22
C PHE A 109 16.02 -4.57 -0.95
N LEU A 110 15.55 -5.80 -0.72
CA LEU A 110 15.54 -6.85 -1.75
C LEU A 110 14.57 -6.50 -2.88
N LEU A 111 13.39 -5.99 -2.54
CA LEU A 111 12.41 -5.55 -3.52
C LEU A 111 12.95 -4.38 -4.35
N MET A 112 13.55 -3.38 -3.70
CA MET A 112 14.12 -2.23 -4.40
C MET A 112 15.28 -2.62 -5.31
N LYS A 113 16.15 -3.54 -4.89
CA LYS A 113 17.23 -4.05 -5.74
C LYS A 113 16.67 -4.67 -7.03
N ALA A 114 15.72 -5.59 -6.90
CA ALA A 114 15.09 -6.24 -8.05
C ALA A 114 14.35 -5.23 -8.96
N ILE A 115 13.71 -4.21 -8.38
CA ILE A 115 13.07 -3.13 -9.14
C ILE A 115 14.10 -2.30 -9.91
N THR A 116 15.20 -1.91 -9.28
CA THR A 116 16.25 -1.10 -9.93
C THR A 116 16.93 -1.86 -11.07
N GLU A 117 17.16 -3.16 -10.90
CA GLU A 117 17.82 -4.00 -11.91
C GLU A 117 16.90 -4.32 -13.09
N SER A 118 15.63 -4.66 -12.84
CA SER A 118 14.74 -5.21 -13.87
C SER A 118 13.62 -4.26 -14.32
N LEU A 119 13.05 -3.45 -13.41
CA LEU A 119 11.81 -2.68 -13.66
C LEU A 119 12.01 -1.16 -13.74
N ALA A 120 13.25 -0.68 -13.75
CA ALA A 120 13.57 0.74 -13.80
C ALA A 120 12.85 1.45 -14.97
N GLY A 121 12.09 2.50 -14.64
CA GLY A 121 11.30 3.28 -15.60
C GLY A 121 9.97 2.65 -16.06
N ARG A 122 9.63 1.43 -15.63
CA ARG A 122 8.35 0.77 -15.96
C ARG A 122 7.38 0.70 -14.77
N THR A 123 7.83 1.02 -13.57
CA THR A 123 7.02 0.94 -12.35
C THR A 123 7.02 2.25 -11.56
N GLY A 124 5.85 2.57 -10.99
CA GLY A 124 5.76 3.52 -9.88
C GLY A 124 5.93 2.80 -8.54
N ILE A 125 6.65 3.41 -7.60
CA ILE A 125 6.91 2.85 -6.28
C ILE A 125 6.12 3.66 -5.25
N LEU A 126 5.35 2.96 -4.42
CA LEU A 126 4.56 3.53 -3.35
C LEU A 126 4.96 2.89 -2.01
N HIS A 127 5.48 3.71 -1.11
CA HIS A 127 5.85 3.26 0.24
C HIS A 127 4.69 3.47 1.21
N VAL A 128 4.03 2.38 1.60
CA VAL A 128 2.86 2.37 2.49
C VAL A 128 3.29 2.20 3.94
N LEU A 129 3.21 3.31 4.67
CA LEU A 129 3.43 3.38 6.11
C LEU A 129 2.20 2.89 6.90
N PRO A 130 2.35 2.69 8.23
CA PRO A 130 1.22 2.60 9.15
C PRO A 130 0.24 3.78 9.00
N PHE A 131 -0.89 3.75 9.71
CA PHE A 131 -1.90 4.79 9.58
C PHE A 131 -1.30 6.17 9.86
N SER A 132 -1.74 7.19 9.14
CA SER A 132 -1.57 8.55 9.63
C SER A 132 -2.50 8.78 10.82
N ALA A 133 -2.26 9.83 11.62
CA ALA A 133 -3.21 10.24 12.66
C ALA A 133 -4.61 10.53 12.07
N ALA A 134 -4.67 11.08 10.85
CA ALA A 134 -5.93 11.30 10.16
C ALA A 134 -6.65 9.98 9.84
N GLU A 135 -5.92 8.99 9.31
CA GLU A 135 -6.48 7.66 9.00
C GLU A 135 -6.90 6.91 10.28
N ALA A 136 -6.07 6.93 11.32
CA ALA A 136 -6.32 6.21 12.57
C ALA A 136 -7.62 6.68 13.26
N TYR A 137 -7.82 7.99 13.31
CA TYR A 137 -8.98 8.63 13.94
C TYR A 137 -10.11 8.97 12.95
N GLU A 138 -10.06 8.44 11.72
CA GLU A 138 -11.06 8.69 10.65
C GLU A 138 -11.37 10.17 10.44
N ARG A 139 -10.37 11.01 10.68
CA ARG A 139 -10.46 12.42 10.33
C ARG A 139 -10.38 12.48 8.82
N HIS A 140 -11.34 13.17 8.21
CA HIS A 140 -11.13 13.65 6.85
C HIS A 140 -9.78 14.34 6.83
N SER A 141 -8.91 14.02 5.86
CA SER A 141 -7.76 14.87 5.57
C SER A 141 -8.33 16.19 5.08
N ASN A 142 -8.79 17.01 6.03
CA ASN A 142 -8.91 18.43 5.85
C ASN A 142 -7.48 18.81 5.60
N ASN A 143 -7.23 18.95 4.30
CA ASN A 143 -5.95 19.06 3.67
C ASN A 143 -5.45 20.43 4.11
N LEU A 144 -5.05 20.55 5.37
CA LEU A 144 -4.95 21.83 6.05
C LEU A 144 -3.85 22.63 5.41
N ILE A 145 -2.77 21.91 5.11
CA ILE A 145 -1.63 22.36 4.35
C ILE A 145 -2.07 22.75 2.93
N GLU A 146 -2.85 21.92 2.24
CA GLU A 146 -3.34 22.27 0.89
C GLU A 146 -4.27 23.49 0.92
N LYS A 147 -5.22 23.57 1.85
CA LYS A 147 -6.09 24.73 2.08
C LYS A 147 -5.28 25.96 2.48
N MET A 148 -4.24 25.81 3.29
CA MET A 148 -3.33 26.90 3.64
C MET A 148 -2.56 27.40 2.41
N ILE A 149 -2.09 26.50 1.56
CA ILE A 149 -1.31 26.84 0.37
C ILE A 149 -2.21 27.41 -0.74
N THR A 150 -3.43 26.90 -0.89
CA THR A 150 -4.32 27.24 -2.01
C THR A 150 -5.35 28.31 -1.69
N THR A 151 -5.75 28.47 -0.42
CA THR A 151 -6.85 29.36 -0.03
C THR A 151 -6.49 30.35 1.08
N ALA A 152 -5.38 30.18 1.80
CA ALA A 152 -5.04 31.12 2.86
C ALA A 152 -4.44 32.42 2.31
N THR A 153 -5.09 33.51 2.61
CA THR A 153 -4.58 34.87 2.51
C THR A 153 -4.37 35.42 3.93
N PRO A 154 -3.60 36.50 4.11
CA PRO A 154 -3.43 37.13 5.42
C PRO A 154 -4.76 37.45 6.11
N GLU A 155 -5.81 37.80 5.36
CA GLU A 155 -7.12 38.19 5.90
C GLU A 155 -7.96 37.01 6.40
N ASN A 156 -7.79 35.80 5.83
CA ASN A 156 -8.59 34.63 6.18
C ASN A 156 -7.79 33.55 6.95
N LEU A 157 -6.49 33.74 7.17
CA LEU A 157 -5.62 32.76 7.82
C LEU A 157 -6.15 32.34 9.19
N PHE A 158 -6.65 33.28 10.00
CA PHE A 158 -7.19 33.00 11.33
C PHE A 158 -8.45 32.12 11.25
N SER A 159 -9.35 32.35 10.29
CA SER A 159 -10.56 31.53 10.15
C SER A 159 -10.26 30.13 9.60
N VAL A 160 -9.27 30.02 8.69
CA VAL A 160 -8.74 28.73 8.22
C VAL A 160 -8.14 27.94 9.39
N LEU A 161 -7.34 28.60 10.24
CA LEU A 161 -6.75 28.01 11.45
C LEU A 161 -7.81 27.59 12.49
N CYS A 162 -8.82 28.42 12.77
CA CYS A 162 -9.88 28.06 13.73
C CYS A 162 -10.75 26.89 13.23
N ASN A 163 -11.02 26.82 11.92
CA ASN A 163 -11.72 25.68 11.34
C ASN A 163 -10.87 24.39 11.34
N ALA A 164 -9.55 24.51 11.24
CA ALA A 164 -8.62 23.41 11.48
C ALA A 164 -8.75 22.87 12.91
N GLN A 165 -8.81 23.79 13.86
CA GLN A 165 -8.84 23.51 15.29
C GLN A 165 -10.11 22.76 15.72
N LYS A 166 -11.24 23.00 15.05
CA LYS A 166 -12.49 22.23 15.30
C LYS A 166 -12.38 20.73 15.00
N ASN A 167 -11.37 20.31 14.23
CA ASN A 167 -11.06 18.90 13.96
C ASN A 167 -9.73 18.46 14.58
N SER A 168 -9.19 19.21 15.56
CA SER A 168 -7.90 18.87 16.19
C SER A 168 -7.98 17.57 16.98
N MET A 169 -6.85 16.88 17.06
CA MET A 169 -6.65 15.75 17.97
C MET A 169 -6.71 16.27 19.41
N ASP A 170 -7.51 15.63 20.27
CA ASP A 170 -7.44 15.91 21.70
C ASP A 170 -6.15 15.34 22.30
N ASP A 171 -5.78 15.80 23.50
CA ASP A 171 -4.52 15.42 24.14
C ASP A 171 -4.44 13.92 24.42
N GLU A 172 -5.57 13.27 24.72
CA GLU A 172 -5.63 11.83 24.97
C GLU A 172 -5.38 11.03 23.69
N GLN A 173 -5.99 11.42 22.58
CA GLN A 173 -5.78 10.85 21.25
C GLN A 173 -4.33 11.06 20.81
N LEU A 174 -3.78 12.25 21.02
CA LEU A 174 -2.38 12.55 20.71
C LEU A 174 -1.43 11.68 21.52
N LEU A 175 -1.65 11.59 22.83
CA LEU A 175 -0.84 10.77 23.72
C LEU A 175 -0.94 9.29 23.34
N ASN A 176 -2.14 8.78 23.09
CA ASN A 176 -2.35 7.40 22.65
C ASN A 176 -1.64 7.11 21.32
N PHE A 177 -1.71 8.02 20.35
CA PHE A 177 -1.04 7.85 19.06
C PHE A 177 0.49 7.86 19.19
N ILE A 178 1.04 8.71 20.07
CA ILE A 178 2.48 8.74 20.35
C ILE A 178 2.92 7.46 21.07
N LEU A 179 2.15 6.99 22.06
CA LEU A 179 2.52 5.85 22.91
C LEU A 179 2.36 4.49 22.22
N PHE A 180 1.24 4.29 21.50
CA PHE A 180 0.91 3.01 20.87
C PHE A 180 1.23 2.96 19.38
N GLY A 181 1.58 4.11 18.79
CA GLY A 181 1.90 4.24 17.38
C GLY A 181 0.69 4.06 16.49
N ALA A 182 0.97 3.90 15.20
CA ALA A 182 -0.05 3.95 14.15
C ALA A 182 -0.23 2.64 13.38
N PHE A 183 0.39 1.56 13.88
CA PHE A 183 0.22 0.25 13.27
C PHE A 183 -1.23 -0.21 13.42
N PRO A 184 -1.82 -0.80 12.36
CA PRO A 184 -3.07 -1.53 12.47
C PRO A 184 -3.05 -2.46 13.69
N LYS A 185 -4.10 -2.42 14.51
CA LYS A 185 -4.19 -3.25 15.71
C LYS A 185 -4.06 -4.73 15.34
N VAL A 186 -3.06 -5.40 15.92
CA VAL A 186 -2.83 -6.84 15.77
C VAL A 186 -3.73 -7.55 16.79
N HIS A 187 -5.04 -7.61 16.50
CA HIS A 187 -6.08 -8.16 17.38
C HIS A 187 -6.29 -7.40 18.71
N GLU A 188 -7.53 -7.41 19.20
CA GLU A 188 -7.82 -7.05 20.58
C GLU A 188 -7.38 -8.21 21.47
N LEU A 189 -6.48 -7.96 22.42
CA LEU A 189 -6.16 -8.86 23.52
C LEU A 189 -7.34 -8.91 24.51
N THR A 190 -8.55 -9.20 24.03
CA THR A 190 -9.72 -9.41 24.90
C THR A 190 -9.67 -10.78 25.58
N GLU A 191 -8.82 -11.70 25.11
CA GLU A 191 -8.55 -12.96 25.79
C GLU A 191 -7.05 -13.19 26.08
N PRO A 192 -6.72 -13.70 27.29
CA PRO A 192 -5.34 -13.98 27.67
C PRO A 192 -4.71 -15.11 26.86
N ALA A 193 -3.41 -14.97 26.58
CA ALA A 193 -2.64 -15.80 25.64
C ALA A 193 -2.59 -17.33 25.90
N HIS A 194 -3.08 -17.81 27.05
CA HIS A 194 -3.13 -19.24 27.39
C HIS A 194 -4.40 -19.97 26.91
N LYS A 195 -5.32 -19.25 26.26
CA LYS A 195 -6.56 -19.80 25.68
C LYS A 195 -6.51 -19.95 24.16
N TRP A 196 -5.29 -19.93 23.60
CA TRP A 196 -5.03 -20.21 22.20
C TRP A 196 -4.72 -21.69 21.99
#